data_AF-A0A108CJM8-F1
#
_entry.id   AF-A0A108CJM8-F1
#
_cell.length_a   1.000
_cell.length_b   1.000
_cell.length_c   1.000
_cell.angle_alpha   90.00
_cell.angle_beta   90.00
_cell.angle_gamma   90.00
#
_symmetry.space_group_name_H-M   'P 1'
#
loop_
_entity.id
_entity.type
_entity.pdbx_description
1 polymer ?
#
loop_
_entity_poly.entity_id
_entity_poly.type
_entity_poly.pdbx_seq_one_letter_code
_entity_poly.pdbx_strand_id
1 'polypeptide(L)' 'MTHPRVVAVCIGCGCDDFRACWDDANESPCFWERVDYGAGLGVCSACPECIGAWDAGDRAVRVPADDRAAGERPSDA' A
#
# COMPACT_ATOMS: atom_id res chain seq x y z
N MET A 1 18.82 -7.25 17.59
CA MET A 1 18.61 -7.39 16.15
C MET A 1 17.53 -6.41 15.74
N THR A 2 17.92 -5.17 15.46
CA THR A 2 16.99 -4.12 15.03
C THR A 2 16.80 -4.36 13.53
N HIS A 3 15.78 -5.13 13.14
CA HIS A 3 15.40 -5.18 11.73
C HIS A 3 15.00 -3.76 11.36
N PRO A 4 15.62 -3.12 10.36
CA PRO A 4 15.08 -1.89 9.81
C PRO A 4 13.62 -2.19 9.45
N ARG A 5 12.69 -1.43 10.03
CA ARG A 5 11.27 -1.63 9.73
C ARG A 5 11.08 -1.27 8.27
N VAL A 6 10.99 -2.28 7.43
CA VAL A 6 10.55 -2.12 6.05
C VAL A 6 9.08 -1.77 6.11
N VAL A 7 8.74 -0.60 5.59
CA VAL A 7 7.34 -0.17 5.46
C VAL A 7 6.70 -1.02 4.36
N ALA A 8 5.59 -1.67 4.68
CA ALA A 8 4.84 -2.43 3.69
C ALA A 8 3.97 -1.50 2.85
N VAL A 9 3.92 -1.74 1.54
CA VAL A 9 3.08 -0.99 0.59
C VAL A 9 2.09 -1.94 -0.09
N CYS A 10 0.83 -1.52 -0.19
CA CYS A 10 -0.19 -2.28 -0.89
C CYS A 10 0.07 -2.30 -2.39
N ILE A 11 0.14 -3.48 -2.99
CA ILE A 11 0.38 -3.61 -4.43
C ILE A 11 -0.80 -3.11 -5.29
N GLY A 12 -1.98 -2.97 -4.71
CA GLY A 12 -3.22 -2.55 -5.39
C GLY A 12 -3.44 -1.04 -5.39
N CYS A 13 -3.35 -0.40 -4.21
CA CYS A 13 -3.66 1.02 -4.05
C CYS A 13 -2.49 1.88 -3.55
N GLY A 14 -1.37 1.26 -3.13
CA GLY A 14 -0.20 1.98 -2.62
C GLY A 14 -0.31 2.50 -1.19
N CYS A 15 -1.38 2.17 -0.43
CA CYS A 15 -1.43 2.47 0.99
C CYS A 15 -0.26 1.82 1.74
N ASP A 16 0.17 2.40 2.85
CA ASP A 16 1.31 1.91 3.63
C ASP A 16 0.98 1.79 5.13
N ASP A 17 1.91 1.26 5.93
CA ASP A 17 1.72 1.06 7.38
C ASP A 17 1.31 2.33 8.15
N PHE A 18 1.58 3.51 7.60
CA PHE A 18 1.29 4.81 8.21
C PHE A 18 0.18 5.59 7.50
N ARG A 19 -0.20 5.17 6.29
CA ARG A 19 -1.19 5.84 5.44
C ARG A 19 -2.16 4.81 4.86
N ALA A 20 -3.20 4.50 5.63
CA ALA A 20 -4.32 3.68 5.17
C ALA A 20 -5.17 4.45 4.14
N CYS A 21 -5.63 3.74 3.11
CA CYS A 21 -6.70 4.24 2.23
C CYS A 21 -8.07 4.00 2.87
N TRP A 22 -9.13 4.55 2.27
CA TRP A 22 -10.50 4.31 2.71
C TRP A 22 -11.03 3.02 2.09
N ASP A 23 -11.61 2.16 2.92
CA ASP A 23 -12.29 0.93 2.50
C ASP A 23 -13.80 1.17 2.51
N ASP A 24 -14.38 1.31 1.32
CA ASP A 24 -15.82 1.53 1.15
C ASP A 24 -16.66 0.35 1.63
N ALA A 25 -16.14 -0.89 1.55
CA ALA A 25 -16.90 -2.07 1.95
C ALA A 25 -17.03 -2.19 3.47
N ASN A 26 -16.01 -1.73 4.20
CA ASN A 26 -15.96 -1.74 5.66
C ASN A 26 -16.24 -0.37 6.30
N GLU A 27 -16.53 0.66 5.50
CA GLU A 27 -16.75 2.05 5.92
C GLU A 27 -15.70 2.56 6.94
N SER A 28 -14.43 2.22 6.71
CA SER A 28 -13.33 2.49 7.64
C SER A 28 -11.97 2.60 6.93
N PRO A 29 -10.92 3.11 7.60
CA PRO A 29 -9.56 2.99 7.08
C PRO A 29 -9.19 1.52 6.85
N CYS A 30 -8.58 1.21 5.71
CA CYS A 30 -8.22 -0.15 5.35
C CYS A 30 -7.22 -0.77 6.33
N PHE A 31 -7.20 -2.09 6.39
CA PHE A 31 -6.22 -2.86 7.16
C PHE A 31 -5.53 -3.92 6.27
N TRP A 32 -4.43 -4.50 6.74
CA TRP A 32 -3.72 -5.54 5.98
C TRP A 32 -4.49 -6.86 5.98
N GLU A 33 -4.87 -7.34 4.79
CA GLU A 33 -5.41 -8.70 4.57
C GLU A 33 -4.27 -9.70 4.30
N ARG A 34 -3.23 -9.23 3.62
CA ARG A 34 -1.97 -9.94 3.37
C ARG A 34 -0.82 -8.96 3.53
N VAL A 35 0.26 -9.38 4.16
CA VAL A 35 1.46 -8.56 4.27
C VAL A 35 2.70 -9.45 4.38
N ASP A 36 3.75 -9.07 3.66
CA ASP A 36 5.09 -9.61 3.79
C ASP A 36 6.05 -8.46 4.09
N TYR A 37 6.37 -8.29 5.37
CA TYR A 37 7.33 -7.28 5.84
C TYR A 37 8.77 -7.58 5.42
N GLY A 38 9.10 -8.81 5.00
CA GLY A 38 10.39 -9.13 4.41
C GLY A 38 10.53 -8.55 3.00
N ALA A 39 9.42 -8.57 2.24
CA ALA A 39 9.34 -7.97 0.91
C ALA A 39 8.95 -6.49 0.92
N GLY A 40 8.40 -5.96 2.02
CA GLY A 40 7.87 -4.61 2.08
C GLY A 40 6.60 -4.41 1.26
N LEU A 41 5.80 -5.47 1.08
CA LEU A 41 4.62 -5.47 0.23
C LEU A 41 3.42 -6.10 0.94
N GLY A 42 2.22 -5.73 0.51
CA GLY A 42 0.99 -6.31 1.01
C GLY A 42 -0.22 -6.11 0.11
N VAL A 43 -1.37 -6.55 0.58
CA VAL A 43 -2.70 -6.27 0.04
C VAL A 43 -3.59 -5.86 1.21
N CYS A 44 -4.19 -4.67 1.12
CA CYS A 44 -5.13 -4.19 2.12
C CYS A 44 -6.56 -4.66 1.84
N SER A 45 -7.44 -4.49 2.82
CA SER A 45 -8.88 -4.83 2.76
C SER A 45 -9.63 -4.12 1.62
N ALA A 46 -9.19 -2.90 1.24
CA ALA A 46 -9.76 -2.15 0.12
C ALA A 46 -9.33 -2.64 -1.28
N CYS A 47 -8.43 -3.64 -1.39
CA CYS A 47 -7.98 -4.20 -2.67
C CYS A 47 -8.21 -5.72 -2.76
N PRO A 48 -9.46 -6.21 -2.55
CA PRO A 48 -9.74 -7.65 -2.54
C PRO A 48 -9.42 -8.33 -3.89
N GLU A 49 -9.49 -7.60 -5.00
CA GLU A 49 -9.13 -8.07 -6.34
C GLU A 49 -7.65 -8.47 -6.46
N CYS A 50 -6.78 -7.93 -5.60
CA CYS A 50 -5.36 -8.24 -5.59
C CYS A 50 -5.02 -9.51 -4.79
N ILE A 51 -5.93 -10.02 -3.95
CA ILE A 51 -5.68 -11.17 -3.06
C ILE A 51 -5.40 -12.44 -3.86
N GLY A 52 -6.18 -12.72 -4.91
CA GLY A 52 -5.99 -13.94 -5.71
C GLY A 52 -4.62 -14.00 -6.39
N ALA A 53 -4.16 -12.87 -6.95
CA ALA A 53 -2.82 -12.77 -7.53
C ALA A 53 -1.72 -12.89 -6.45
N TRP A 54 -1.93 -12.27 -5.29
CA TRP A 54 -1.01 -12.37 -4.16
C TRP A 54 -0.85 -13.82 -3.69
N ASP A 55 -1.95 -14.54 -3.50
CA ASP A 55 -1.93 -15.93 -3.03
C ASP A 55 -1.29 -16.87 -4.09
N ALA A 56 -1.32 -16.49 -5.37
CA ALA A 56 -0.58 -17.16 -6.46
C ALA A 56 0.93 -16.79 -6.53
N GLY A 57 1.40 -15.89 -5.66
CA GLY A 57 2.80 -15.47 -5.58
C GLY A 57 3.14 -14.19 -6.33
N ASP A 58 2.17 -13.50 -6.93
CA ASP A 58 2.40 -12.21 -7.58
C ASP A 58 2.72 -11.13 -6.53
N ARG A 59 3.82 -10.41 -6.74
CA ARG A 59 4.29 -9.30 -5.91
C ARG A 59 4.50 -8.03 -6.72
N ALA A 60 3.99 -7.97 -7.95
CA ALA A 60 4.10 -6.79 -8.80
C ALA A 60 3.24 -5.65 -8.23
N VAL A 61 3.88 -4.50 -7.98
CA VAL A 61 3.18 -3.25 -7.62
C VAL A 61 2.45 -2.74 -8.86
N ARG A 62 1.13 -2.54 -8.75
CA ARG A 62 0.27 -2.14 -9.87
C ARG A 62 0.05 -0.63 -9.97
N VAL A 63 0.31 0.09 -8.89
CA VAL A 63 0.27 1.54 -8.86
C VAL A 63 1.66 2.13 -9.13
N PRO A 64 1.76 3.22 -9.90
CA PRO A 64 2.96 4.04 -9.86
C PRO A 64 3.18 4.46 -8.41
N ALA A 65 4.34 4.17 -7.84
CA ALA A 65 4.74 4.77 -6.58
C ALA A 65 4.71 6.29 -6.80
N ASP A 66 3.80 6.99 -6.13
CA ASP A 66 3.70 8.43 -6.30
C ASP A 66 4.93 9.04 -5.61
N ASP A 67 5.97 9.31 -6.40
CA ASP A 67 7.17 10.05 -5.97
C ASP A 67 6.85 11.51 -5.53
N ARG A 68 5.57 11.90 -5.50
CA ARG A 68 5.06 13.25 -5.21
C ARG A 68 4.99 13.61 -3.72
N ALA A 69 5.78 12.96 -2.87
CA ALA A 69 6.07 13.44 -1.52
C ALA A 69 7.33 14.35 -1.45
N ALA A 70 7.87 14.78 -2.59
CA ALA A 70 8.81 15.89 -2.69
C ALA A 70 8.10 17.06 -3.40
N GLY A 71 7.83 18.13 -2.64
CA GLY A 71 6.85 19.14 -2.98
C GLY A 71 7.14 20.00 -4.21
N GLU A 72 6.07 20.60 -4.72
CA GLU A 72 6.09 21.93 -5.32
C GLU A 72 4.67 22.49 -5.15
N ARG A 73 4.53 23.59 -4.40
CA ARG A 73 3.30 24.40 -4.44
C ARG A 73 3.41 25.32 -5.65
N PRO A 74 2.42 25.41 -6.55
CA PRO A 74 2.32 26.56 -7.42
C PRO A 74 2.00 27.77 -6.55
N SER A 75 2.96 28.69 -6.43
CA SER A 75 2.67 30.04 -5.94
C SER A 75 2.28 30.86 -7.17
N ASP A 76 0.99 31.05 -7.38
CA ASP A 76 0.51 31.99 -8.40
C ASP A 76 0.70 33.43 -7.91
N ALA A 77 1.31 34.22 -8.78
CA ALA A 77 1.70 35.62 -8.61
C ALA A 77 0.58 36.61 -8.97
#